data_AF-A0ABD5LXD5-F1
#
_entry.id   AF-A0ABD5LXD5-F1
#
_cell.length_a   1.000
_cell.length_b   1.000
_cell.length_c   1.000
_cell.angle_alpha   90.00
_cell.angle_beta   90.00
_cell.angle_gamma   90.00
#
_symmetry.space_group_name_H-M   'P 1'
#
loop_
_entity.id
_entity.type
_entity.pdbx_description
1 polymer ?
#
loop_
_entity_poly.entity_id
_entity_poly.type
_entity_poly.pdbx_seq_one_letter_code
_entity_poly.pdbx_strand_id
1 'polypeptide(L)'
;MDAREIWIRLNVVSRLPVNKAIKVVEYLQSLTQLNRKVLLECGLSEQQSHQFMRLQANCVKSTLKWLDKNESSLLTISDSDYPLLLKQISSPPLFAFCCR
;
A
#
# COMPACT_ATOMS: atom_id res chain seq x y z
N MET A 1 5.90 -9.52 -5.24
CA MET A 1 5.42 -9.32 -3.84
C MET A 1 3.90 -9.21 -3.84
N ASP A 2 3.18 -9.65 -2.80
CA ASP A 2 1.70 -9.53 -2.76
C ASP A 2 1.28 -8.05 -2.76
N ALA A 3 0.30 -7.71 -3.60
CA ALA A 3 -0.17 -6.33 -3.78
C ALA A 3 -0.69 -5.71 -2.47
N ARG A 4 -1.42 -6.50 -1.68
CA ARG A 4 -2.02 -6.09 -0.41
C ARG A 4 -0.93 -5.76 0.60
N GLU A 5 0.14 -6.55 0.65
CA GLU A 5 1.30 -6.25 1.50
C GLU A 5 1.94 -4.91 1.15
N ILE A 6 2.12 -4.60 -0.15
CA ILE A 6 2.71 -3.34 -0.59
C ILE A 6 1.82 -2.17 -0.14
N TRP A 7 0.52 -2.23 -0.37
CA TRP A 7 -0.42 -1.20 0.06
C TRP A 7 -0.40 -0.98 1.58
N ILE A 8 -0.41 -2.05 2.37
CA ILE A 8 -0.31 -1.97 3.83
C ILE A 8 0.98 -1.26 4.26
N ARG A 9 2.11 -1.56 3.62
CA ARG A 9 3.40 -0.91 3.89
C ARG A 9 3.44 0.56 3.45
N LEU A 10 2.76 0.90 2.35
CA LEU A 10 2.67 2.31 1.89
C LEU A 10 1.80 3.15 2.83
N ASN A 11 0.89 2.55 3.60
CA ASN A 11 0.05 3.29 4.55
C ASN A 11 0.85 4.04 5.63
N VAL A 12 2.00 3.49 6.03
CA VAL A 12 2.87 4.11 7.06
C VAL A 12 3.88 5.10 6.47
N VAL A 13 3.90 5.26 5.15
CA VAL A 13 4.79 6.17 4.45
C VAL A 13 4.16 7.56 4.45
N SER A 14 4.82 8.51 5.11
CA SER A 14 4.31 9.87 5.23
C SER A 14 4.41 10.63 3.91
N ARG A 15 3.41 11.48 3.64
CA ARG A 15 3.38 12.43 2.50
C ARG A 15 3.63 11.75 1.15
N LEU A 16 3.02 10.60 0.92
CA LEU A 16 3.07 9.90 -0.35
C LEU A 16 1.83 10.23 -1.19
N PRO A 17 1.96 10.94 -2.32
CA PRO A 17 0.83 11.21 -3.20
C PRO A 17 0.26 9.91 -3.78
N VAL A 18 -1.06 9.85 -3.94
CA VAL A 18 -1.77 8.69 -4.51
C VAL A 18 -1.16 8.21 -5.82
N ASN A 19 -0.97 9.11 -6.78
CA ASN A 19 -0.42 8.77 -8.10
C ASN A 19 0.98 8.15 -8.01
N LYS A 20 1.75 8.53 -6.99
CA LYS A 20 3.08 7.96 -6.73
C LYS A 20 2.97 6.60 -6.06
N ALA A 21 2.04 6.43 -5.12
CA ALA A 21 1.76 5.14 -4.48
C ALA A 21 1.36 4.07 -5.52
N ILE A 22 0.47 4.41 -6.46
CA ILE A 22 0.04 3.51 -7.54
C ILE A 22 1.24 3.03 -8.36
N LYS A 23 2.07 3.95 -8.85
CA LYS A 23 3.28 3.62 -9.63
C LYS A 23 4.26 2.74 -8.85
N VAL A 24 4.44 3.03 -7.56
CA VAL A 24 5.31 2.22 -6.68
C VAL A 24 4.75 0.80 -6.56
N VAL A 25 3.44 0.63 -6.41
CA VAL A 25 2.81 -0.71 -6.33
C VAL A 25 3.03 -1.48 -7.61
N GLU A 26 2.71 -0.90 -8.77
CA GLU A 26 2.88 -1.54 -10.08
C GLU A 26 4.33 -1.99 -10.30
N TYR A 27 5.28 -1.11 -9.98
CA TYR A 27 6.70 -1.42 -10.11
C TYR A 27 7.14 -2.54 -9.16
N LEU A 28 6.76 -2.48 -7.88
CA LEU A 28 7.13 -3.49 -6.89
C LEU A 28 6.45 -4.85 -7.11
N GLN A 29 5.28 -4.88 -7.75
CA GLN A 29 4.63 -6.12 -8.17
C GLN A 29 5.41 -6.82 -9.28
N SER A 30 6.04 -6.06 -10.19
CA SER A 30 6.85 -6.59 -11.29
C SER A 30 8.20 -7.19 -10.84
N LEU A 31 8.63 -6.89 -9.61
CA LEU A 31 9.91 -7.32 -9.08
C LEU A 31 9.81 -8.60 -8.24
N THR A 32 10.83 -9.44 -8.37
CA THR A 32 10.99 -10.67 -7.58
C THR A 32 11.64 -10.43 -6.22
N GLN A 33 12.48 -9.40 -6.09
CA GLN A 33 13.18 -9.07 -4.84
C GLN A 33 13.01 -7.61 -4.45
N LEU A 34 12.81 -7.39 -3.16
CA LEU A 34 12.64 -6.09 -2.56
C LEU A 34 13.93 -5.72 -1.80
N ASN A 35 14.55 -4.60 -2.16
CA ASN A 35 15.65 -4.02 -1.40
C ASN A 35 15.49 -2.50 -1.29
N ARG A 36 16.33 -1.84 -0.48
CA ARG A 36 16.26 -0.39 -0.30
C ARG A 36 16.56 0.39 -1.59
N LYS A 37 17.48 -0.10 -2.43
CA LYS A 37 17.85 0.57 -3.69
C LYS A 37 16.66 0.63 -4.66
N VAL A 38 15.95 -0.48 -4.78
CA VAL A 38 14.70 -0.60 -5.53
C VAL A 38 13.71 0.46 -5.09
N LEU A 39 13.47 0.63 -3.77
CA LEU A 39 12.53 1.66 -3.30
C LEU A 39 12.92 3.09 -3.72
N LEU A 40 14.22 3.40 -3.71
CA LEU A 40 14.74 4.68 -4.19
C LEU A 40 14.55 4.84 -5.71
N GLU A 41 14.77 3.76 -6.48
CA GLU A 41 14.53 3.72 -7.93
C GLU A 41 13.04 3.88 -8.29
N CYS A 42 12.12 3.38 -7.44
CA CYS A 42 10.69 3.65 -7.56
C CYS A 42 10.32 5.12 -7.27
N GLY A 43 11.29 5.93 -6.85
CA GLY A 43 11.13 7.34 -6.52
C GLY A 43 10.79 7.62 -5.05
N LEU A 44 10.78 6.64 -4.15
CA LEU A 44 10.64 6.94 -2.70
C LEU A 44 11.90 7.64 -2.20
N SER A 45 11.76 8.58 -1.26
CA SER A 45 12.93 9.15 -0.59
C SER A 45 13.57 8.13 0.37
N GLU A 46 14.75 8.41 0.90
CA GLU A 46 15.37 7.56 1.93
C GLU A 46 14.48 7.40 3.16
N GLN A 47 13.89 8.51 3.64
CA GLN A 47 12.98 8.49 4.78
C GLN A 47 11.73 7.64 4.48
N GLN A 48 11.15 7.78 3.29
CA GLN A 48 9.98 6.99 2.88
C GLN A 48 10.34 5.50 2.75
N SER A 49 11.52 5.20 2.22
CA SER A 49 12.04 3.83 2.11
C SER A 49 12.27 3.20 3.47
N HIS A 50 12.79 3.96 4.44
CA HIS A 50 12.89 3.52 5.83
C HIS A 50 11.53 3.25 6.44
N GLN A 51 10.55 4.15 6.28
CA GLN A 51 9.20 3.96 6.80
C GLN A 51 8.54 2.69 6.24
N PHE A 52 8.66 2.47 4.93
CA PHE A 52 8.15 1.28 4.24
C PHE A 52 8.77 -0.02 4.79
N MET A 53 10.08 -0.01 4.99
CA MET A 53 10.85 -1.16 5.50
C MET A 53 10.70 -1.38 7.00
N ARG A 54 10.40 -0.32 7.77
CA ARG A 54 10.26 -0.38 9.22
C ARG A 54 9.02 -1.16 9.65
N LEU A 55 7.99 -1.23 8.82
CA LEU A 55 6.81 -2.03 9.14
C LEU A 55 7.19 -3.51 9.20
N GLN A 56 7.09 -4.08 10.40
CA GLN A 56 7.49 -5.46 10.65
C GLN A 56 6.62 -6.43 9.84
N ALA A 57 7.24 -7.47 9.29
CA ALA A 57 6.53 -8.50 8.52
C ALA A 57 5.41 -9.18 9.33
N ASN A 58 5.58 -9.30 10.65
CA ASN A 58 4.57 -9.86 11.54
C ASN A 58 3.30 -9.00 11.59
N CYS A 59 3.43 -7.67 11.65
CA CYS A 59 2.28 -6.77 11.60
C CYS A 59 1.53 -6.91 10.28
N VAL A 60 2.23 -6.94 9.15
CA VAL A 60 1.59 -7.11 7.83
C VAL A 60 0.88 -8.47 7.76
N LYS A 61 1.55 -9.55 8.16
CA LYS A 61 0.95 -10.89 8.17
C LYS A 61 -0.29 -10.96 9.05
N SER A 62 -0.28 -10.32 10.23
CA SER A 62 -1.45 -10.24 11.10
C SER A 62 -2.61 -9.46 10.45
N THR A 63 -2.32 -8.34 9.77
CA THR A 63 -3.34 -7.58 9.03
C THR A 63 -3.93 -8.41 7.89
N LEU A 64 -3.09 -9.09 7.10
CA LEU A 64 -3.56 -9.97 6.02
C LEU A 64 -4.43 -11.12 6.56
N LYS A 65 -3.99 -11.77 7.65
CA LYS A 65 -4.80 -12.81 8.32
C LYS A 65 -6.13 -12.28 8.83
N TRP A 66 -6.17 -11.05 9.34
CA TRP A 66 -7.41 -10.42 9.76
C TRP A 66 -8.36 -10.19 8.58
N LEU A 67 -7.85 -9.76 7.42
CA LEU A 67 -8.66 -9.63 6.20
C LEU A 67 -9.24 -10.97 5.78
N ASP A 68 -8.41 -12.00 5.70
CA ASP A 68 -8.83 -13.34 5.28
C ASP A 68 -9.86 -13.93 6.27
N LYS A 69 -9.67 -13.73 7.58
CA LYS A 69 -10.57 -14.26 8.62
C LYS A 69 -11.95 -13.58 8.63
N ASN A 70 -12.01 -12.28 8.35
CA ASN A 70 -13.26 -11.51 8.41
C ASN A 70 -13.90 -11.33 7.03
N GLU A 71 -13.47 -12.10 6.03
CA GLU A 71 -13.91 -11.99 4.62
C GLU A 71 -13.87 -10.54 4.11
N SER A 72 -12.95 -9.75 4.67
CA SER A 72 -12.86 -8.32 4.43
C SER A 72 -11.90 -8.07 3.28
N SER A 73 -12.29 -7.19 2.38
CA SER A 73 -11.50 -6.86 1.19
C SER A 73 -10.70 -5.58 1.40
N LEU A 74 -9.50 -5.56 0.80
CA LEU A 74 -8.68 -4.35 0.69
C LEU A 74 -9.04 -3.65 -0.62
N LEU A 75 -9.83 -2.58 -0.55
CA LEU A 75 -10.16 -1.75 -1.71
C LEU A 75 -9.12 -0.64 -1.85
N THR A 76 -8.38 -0.66 -2.94
CA THR A 76 -7.37 0.34 -3.29
C THR A 76 -8.01 1.49 -4.05
N ILE A 77 -7.40 2.66 -4.01
CA ILE A 77 -7.90 3.84 -4.75
C ILE A 77 -7.97 3.63 -6.28
N SER A 78 -7.24 2.64 -6.80
CA SER A 78 -7.30 2.22 -8.21
C SER A 78 -8.47 1.30 -8.54
N ASP A 79 -9.11 0.69 -7.54
CA ASP A 79 -10.22 -0.24 -7.77
C ASP A 79 -11.49 0.49 -8.25
N SER A 80 -12.26 -0.20 -9.09
CA SER A 80 -13.57 0.26 -9.58
C SER A 80 -14.59 0.40 -8.45
N ASP A 81 -14.50 -0.49 -7.46
CA ASP A 81 -15.43 -0.56 -6.33
C ASP A 81 -15.06 0.42 -5.21
N TYR A 82 -13.96 1.16 -5.35
CA TYR A 82 -13.56 2.15 -4.36
C TYR A 82 -14.51 3.36 -4.39
N PRO A 83 -15.11 3.75 -3.24
CA PRO A 83 -16.15 4.78 -3.20
C PRO A 83 -15.73 6.11 -3.83
N LEU A 84 -16.50 6.60 -4.81
CA LEU A 84 -16.22 7.84 -5.53
C LEU A 84 -16.10 9.06 -4.60
N LEU A 85 -16.96 9.12 -3.57
CA LEU A 85 -16.95 10.20 -2.58
C LEU A 85 -15.61 10.28 -1.82
N LEU A 86 -14.98 9.13 -1.54
CA LEU A 86 -13.67 9.09 -0.91
C LEU A 86 -12.55 9.52 -1.86
N LYS A 87 -12.70 9.33 -3.19
CA LYS A 87 -11.71 9.81 -4.17
C LYS A 87 -11.70 11.34 -4.32
N GLN A 88 -12.80 12.01 -3.96
CA GLN A 88 -12.99 13.45 -4.19
C GLN A 88 -12.53 14.35 -3.02
N ILE A 89 -12.13 13.78 -1.89
CA ILE A 89 -11.66 14.58 -0.74
C ILE A 89 -10.22 15.09 -0.97
N SER A 90 -9.83 16.13 -0.22
CA SER A 90 -8.51 16.78 -0.35
C SER A 90 -7.31 15.83 -0.11
N SER A 91 -7.48 14.83 0.75
CA SER A 91 -6.45 13.83 1.07
C SER A 91 -7.09 12.43 1.12
N PRO A 92 -7.35 11.81 -0.04
CA PRO A 92 -8.04 10.53 -0.10
C PRO A 92 -7.14 9.42 0.45
N PRO A 93 -7.70 8.44 1.18
CA PRO A 93 -6.90 7.33 1.69
C PRO A 93 -6.44 6.42 0.55
N LEU A 94 -5.23 5.86 0.66
CA LEU A 94 -4.64 4.99 -0.36
C LEU A 94 -5.47 3.72 -0.61
N PHE A 95 -6.09 3.20 0.45
CA PHE A 95 -7.01 2.08 0.42
C PHE A 95 -8.01 2.19 1.57
N ALA A 96 -9.08 1.39 1.51
CA ALA A 96 -10.05 1.20 2.57
C ALA A 96 -10.28 -0.30 2.79
N PHE A 97 -10.59 -0.68 4.03
CA PHE A 97 -11.08 -2.02 4.32
C PHE A 97 -12.60 -2.03 4.17
N CYS A 98 -13.12 -2.97 3.41
CA CYS A 98 -14.56 -3.16 3.23
C CYS A 98 -14.94 -4.53 3.78
N CYS A 99 -15.76 -4.56 4.83
CA CYS A 99 -16.39 -5.78 5.32
C CYS A 99 -17.55 -6.12 4.38
N ARG A 100 -17.63 -7.38 3.96
CA ARG A 100 -18.84 -7.92 3.33
C ARG A 100 -19.81 -8.44 4.37
#